data_AF-A0A926L8A4-F1
#
_entry.id   AF-A0A926L8A4-F1
#
_cell.length_a   1.000
_cell.length_b   1.000
_cell.length_c   1.000
_cell.angle_alpha   90.00
_cell.angle_beta   90.00
_cell.angle_gamma   90.00
#
_symmetry.space_group_name_H-M   'P 1'
#
loop_
_entity.id
_entity.type
_entity.pdbx_description
1 polymer ?
#
loop_
_entity_poly.entity_id
_entity_poly.type
_entity_poly.pdbx_seq_one_letter_code
_entity_poly.pdbx_strand_id
1 'polypeptide(L)'
;MTSSPAQPASGPADDPVVEAGDRQRRPTLRSDLRASVPDGLIALLVTGAVFALLYARIRAETSSTVSVMPFMTDTGEFWMYFLSQAFGWSALLWAWITVVLGLLLSGPRPSWLHLSGRRLERLHRTTSLNTIALIAAHALLFAAQLVRSDTARWHSAVATAFVETFVPGGYDSGTGKLAIPLGQAALYLAIPLGLLFYIRHRIGPRTWRVLHRFVIAVYVLSVWHTLLYGTNVWYDGWFRTAIWLLQLPIAALLLLRLLQPARRSEKLRGRRAHTGSPTGWALRLSGRLAVVGVIAALIGVIISGSDGGRTVPPEDTSSTHNEHG
;
A
#
# COMPACT_ATOMS: atom_id res chain seq x y z
N MET A 1 -87.08 -2.44 29.85
CA MET A 1 -86.75 -3.88 29.98
C MET A 1 -86.81 -4.50 28.59
N THR A 2 -85.66 -4.59 27.92
CA THR A 2 -85.43 -5.50 26.78
C THR A 2 -83.91 -5.64 26.65
N SER A 3 -83.41 -6.73 27.21
CA SER A 3 -82.03 -7.17 27.14
C SER A 3 -81.82 -7.94 25.83
N SER A 4 -80.72 -7.70 25.14
CA SER A 4 -80.23 -8.57 24.06
C SER A 4 -78.70 -8.61 24.08
N PRO A 5 -78.09 -9.70 23.55
CA PRO A 5 -77.05 -10.43 24.25
C PRO A 5 -75.64 -10.19 23.69
N ALA A 6 -74.66 -10.66 24.47
CA ALA A 6 -73.24 -10.68 24.17
C ALA A 6 -72.90 -11.41 22.86
N GLN A 7 -71.95 -10.85 22.10
CA GLN A 7 -71.24 -11.49 20.99
C GLN A 7 -69.84 -11.94 21.46
N PRO A 8 -69.32 -13.10 21.00
CA PRO A 8 -68.09 -13.69 21.50
C PRO A 8 -66.84 -13.28 20.69
N ALA A 9 -65.72 -13.27 21.41
CA ALA A 9 -64.32 -13.45 21.00
C ALA A 9 -63.94 -13.22 19.52
N SER A 10 -63.21 -12.13 19.27
CA SER A 10 -62.21 -12.08 18.20
C SER A 10 -60.83 -12.34 18.83
N GLY A 11 -60.11 -13.30 18.24
CA GLY A 11 -58.82 -13.78 18.73
C GLY A 11 -57.71 -12.72 18.72
N PRO A 12 -56.56 -13.01 19.35
CA PRO A 12 -55.43 -12.11 19.31
C PRO A 12 -55.01 -11.96 17.85
N ALA A 13 -55.04 -10.72 17.36
CA ALA A 13 -54.42 -10.36 16.10
C ALA A 13 -52.96 -10.80 16.16
N ASP A 14 -52.57 -11.65 15.21
CA ASP A 14 -51.17 -11.87 14.87
C ASP A 14 -50.58 -10.50 14.54
N ASP A 15 -49.90 -9.90 15.51
CA ASP A 15 -49.00 -8.80 15.26
C ASP A 15 -48.00 -9.29 14.21
N PRO A 16 -47.86 -8.59 13.06
CA PRO A 16 -46.83 -8.93 12.13
C PRO A 16 -45.51 -8.78 12.86
N VAL A 17 -44.84 -9.91 13.07
CA VAL A 17 -43.44 -9.97 13.49
C VAL A 17 -42.70 -8.97 12.63
N VAL A 18 -42.36 -7.84 13.22
CA VAL A 18 -41.45 -6.87 12.64
C VAL A 18 -40.17 -7.67 12.43
N GLU A 19 -40.00 -8.16 11.21
CA GLU A 19 -38.74 -8.73 10.75
C GLU A 19 -37.67 -7.77 11.21
N ALA A 20 -36.76 -8.29 12.04
CA ALA A 20 -35.65 -7.56 12.59
C ALA A 20 -34.70 -7.14 11.46
N GLY A 21 -35.14 -6.14 10.69
CA GLY A 21 -34.43 -5.50 9.62
C GLY A 21 -33.21 -4.81 10.18
N ASP A 22 -32.06 -5.33 9.79
CA ASP A 22 -30.81 -4.59 9.72
C ASP A 22 -30.28 -4.01 11.05
N ARG A 23 -30.20 -4.84 12.10
CA ARG A 23 -29.12 -4.67 13.09
C ARG A 23 -27.79 -4.88 12.34
N GLN A 24 -27.25 -3.79 11.79
CA GLN A 24 -25.98 -3.69 11.08
C GLN A 24 -24.97 -4.71 11.60
N ARG A 25 -24.88 -5.85 10.90
CA ARG A 25 -23.95 -6.92 11.27
C ARG A 25 -22.54 -6.30 11.22
N ARG A 26 -21.84 -6.39 12.35
CA ARG A 26 -20.46 -5.91 12.45
C ARG A 26 -19.62 -6.55 11.34
N PRO A 27 -18.75 -5.79 10.66
CA PRO A 27 -17.84 -6.36 9.69
C PRO A 27 -16.98 -7.46 10.33
N THR A 28 -16.88 -8.60 9.65
CA THR A 28 -16.03 -9.72 10.08
C THR A 28 -14.97 -9.99 9.03
N LEU A 29 -13.81 -10.50 9.45
CA LEU A 29 -12.71 -10.84 8.55
C LEU A 29 -13.18 -11.81 7.46
N ARG A 30 -13.95 -12.84 7.83
CA ARG A 30 -14.50 -13.81 6.88
C ARG A 30 -15.41 -13.17 5.82
N SER A 31 -16.25 -12.21 6.22
CA SER A 31 -17.13 -11.50 5.28
C SER A 31 -16.33 -10.62 4.32
N ASP A 32 -15.35 -9.88 4.85
CA ASP A 32 -14.51 -9.00 4.03
C ASP A 32 -13.58 -9.80 3.10
N LEU A 33 -13.04 -10.94 3.53
CA LEU A 33 -12.24 -11.84 2.68
C LEU A 33 -13.05 -12.39 1.50
N ARG A 34 -14.33 -12.75 1.72
CA ARG A 34 -15.21 -13.15 0.61
C ARG A 34 -15.52 -11.97 -0.30
N ALA A 35 -15.73 -10.80 0.28
CA ALA A 35 -15.99 -9.58 -0.47
C ALA A 35 -14.76 -9.07 -1.23
N SER A 36 -13.55 -9.46 -0.84
CA SER A 36 -12.32 -9.03 -1.50
C SER A 36 -11.97 -9.87 -2.73
N VAL A 37 -12.69 -10.96 -3.01
CA VAL A 37 -12.42 -11.83 -4.17
C VAL A 37 -12.44 -11.05 -5.49
N PRO A 38 -13.46 -10.22 -5.83
CA PRO A 38 -13.44 -9.49 -7.10
C PRO A 38 -12.28 -8.50 -7.20
N ASP A 39 -11.99 -7.77 -6.12
CA ASP A 39 -10.83 -6.86 -6.04
C ASP A 39 -9.51 -7.62 -6.19
N GLY A 40 -9.44 -8.83 -5.63
CA GLY A 40 -8.27 -9.71 -5.68
C GLY A 40 -8.05 -10.29 -7.07
N LEU A 41 -9.13 -10.68 -7.77
CA LEU A 41 -9.06 -11.13 -9.17
C LEU A 41 -8.55 -10.00 -10.08
N ILE A 42 -9.02 -8.77 -9.88
CA ILE A 42 -8.51 -7.59 -10.59
C ILE A 42 -7.02 -7.39 -10.27
N ALA A 43 -6.62 -7.54 -9.01
CA ALA A 43 -5.22 -7.47 -8.59
C ALA A 43 -4.34 -8.51 -9.30
N LEU A 44 -4.82 -9.75 -9.42
CA LEU A 44 -4.10 -10.83 -10.09
C LEU A 44 -4.03 -10.61 -11.61
N LEU A 45 -5.09 -10.08 -12.23
CA LEU A 45 -5.07 -9.72 -13.65
C LEU A 45 -4.05 -8.61 -13.93
N VAL A 46 -4.03 -7.57 -13.09
CA VAL A 46 -3.02 -6.50 -13.18
C VAL A 46 -1.61 -7.06 -12.94
N THR A 47 -1.45 -7.95 -11.95
CA THR A 47 -0.18 -8.63 -11.68
C THR A 47 0.29 -9.42 -12.89
N GLY A 48 -0.60 -10.17 -13.54
CA GLY A 48 -0.30 -10.90 -14.77
C GLY A 48 0.10 -9.99 -15.93
N ALA A 49 -0.58 -8.86 -16.11
CA ALA A 49 -0.23 -7.87 -17.13
C ALA A 49 1.14 -7.22 -16.86
N VAL A 50 1.42 -6.87 -15.60
CA VAL A 50 2.74 -6.34 -15.19
C VAL A 50 3.82 -7.40 -15.41
N PHE A 51 3.58 -8.65 -15.04
CA PHE A 51 4.52 -9.75 -15.29
C PHE A 51 4.82 -9.91 -16.77
N ALA A 52 3.79 -9.94 -17.63
CA ALA A 52 3.95 -10.04 -19.07
C ALA A 52 4.76 -8.87 -19.65
N LEU A 53 4.50 -7.64 -19.19
CA LEU A 53 5.27 -6.45 -19.58
C LEU A 53 6.74 -6.56 -19.16
N LEU A 54 7.01 -6.90 -17.90
CA LEU A 54 8.39 -7.04 -17.39
C LEU A 54 9.14 -8.14 -18.14
N TYR A 55 8.49 -9.29 -18.32
CA TYR A 55 9.06 -10.44 -19.02
C TYR A 55 9.39 -10.11 -20.48
N ALA A 56 8.47 -9.45 -21.20
CA ALA A 56 8.71 -9.01 -22.57
C ALA A 56 9.88 -8.02 -22.68
N ARG A 57 9.98 -7.07 -21.75
CA ARG A 57 11.08 -6.09 -21.74
C ARG A 57 12.44 -6.72 -21.46
N ILE A 58 12.49 -7.73 -20.58
CA ILE A 58 13.73 -8.47 -20.28
C ILE A 58 14.14 -9.30 -21.50
N ARG A 59 13.20 -10.00 -22.14
CA ARG A 59 13.47 -10.75 -23.38
C ARG A 59 13.93 -9.88 -24.54
N ALA A 60 13.47 -8.63 -24.59
CA ALA A 60 13.90 -7.64 -25.58
C ALA A 60 15.16 -6.87 -25.15
N GLU A 61 15.76 -7.20 -24.00
CA GLU A 61 16.95 -6.53 -23.43
C GLU A 61 16.78 -5.01 -23.22
N THR A 62 15.54 -4.53 -23.18
CA THR A 62 15.19 -3.11 -22.97
C THR A 62 14.91 -2.76 -21.50
N SER A 63 15.07 -3.73 -20.60
CA SER A 63 14.84 -3.56 -19.17
C SER A 63 16.11 -3.14 -18.46
N SER A 64 16.02 -2.12 -17.60
CA SER A 64 17.10 -1.74 -16.68
C SER A 64 17.54 -2.90 -15.79
N THR A 65 16.69 -3.90 -15.55
CA THR A 65 17.07 -5.14 -14.85
C THR A 65 18.24 -5.85 -15.53
N VAL A 66 18.27 -5.89 -16.87
CA VAL A 66 19.34 -6.55 -17.62
C VAL A 66 20.66 -5.81 -17.47
N SER A 67 20.64 -4.48 -17.38
CA SER A 67 21.84 -3.68 -17.15
C SER A 67 22.37 -3.79 -15.72
N VAL A 68 21.48 -3.88 -14.72
CA VAL A 68 21.86 -3.91 -13.29
C VAL A 68 22.22 -5.32 -12.82
N MET A 69 21.55 -6.33 -13.34
CA MET A 69 21.74 -7.74 -12.99
C MET A 69 21.81 -8.57 -14.28
N PRO A 70 22.93 -8.53 -15.04
CA PRO A 70 23.03 -9.17 -16.36
C PRO A 70 22.79 -10.67 -16.36
N PHE A 71 23.09 -11.37 -15.26
CA PHE A 71 22.81 -12.80 -15.11
C PHE A 71 21.31 -13.13 -15.11
N MET A 72 20.43 -12.14 -14.90
CA MET A 72 18.97 -12.32 -14.96
C MET A 72 18.41 -12.27 -16.39
N THR A 73 19.23 -12.27 -17.44
CA THR A 73 18.76 -12.44 -18.82
C THR A 73 18.19 -13.83 -19.06
N ASP A 74 18.60 -14.84 -18.30
CA ASP A 74 17.98 -16.17 -18.35
C ASP A 74 16.57 -16.13 -17.76
N THR A 75 15.60 -15.92 -18.65
CA THR A 75 14.20 -15.83 -18.27
C THR A 75 13.60 -17.15 -17.79
N GLY A 76 14.20 -18.29 -18.13
CA GLY A 76 13.81 -19.60 -17.60
C GLY A 76 14.32 -19.79 -16.18
N GLU A 77 15.52 -19.30 -15.87
CA GLU A 77 16.10 -19.39 -14.54
C GLU A 77 15.57 -18.33 -13.57
N PHE A 78 15.03 -17.19 -14.01
CA PHE A 78 14.61 -16.09 -13.11
C PHE A 78 13.12 -15.72 -13.18
N TRP A 79 12.26 -16.53 -13.80
CA TRP A 79 10.83 -16.20 -13.91
C TRP A 79 10.12 -15.96 -12.57
N MET A 80 10.48 -16.68 -11.50
CA MET A 80 9.86 -16.47 -10.16
C MET A 80 10.27 -15.12 -9.58
N TYR A 81 11.49 -14.66 -9.85
CA TYR A 81 11.94 -13.32 -9.49
C TYR A 81 11.11 -12.25 -10.21
N PHE A 82 10.88 -12.40 -11.51
CA PHE A 82 10.06 -11.44 -12.26
C PHE A 82 8.59 -11.46 -11.83
N LEU A 83 8.08 -12.65 -11.48
CA LEU A 83 6.74 -12.76 -10.91
C LEU A 83 6.68 -12.07 -9.54
N SER A 84 7.68 -12.27 -8.68
CA SER A 84 7.81 -11.53 -7.43
C SER A 84 7.82 -10.02 -7.67
N GLN A 85 8.58 -9.52 -8.65
CA GLN A 85 8.55 -8.11 -9.01
C GLN A 85 7.15 -7.62 -9.43
N ALA A 86 6.43 -8.41 -10.23
CA ALA A 86 5.07 -8.06 -10.63
C ALA A 86 4.10 -7.96 -9.44
N PHE A 87 4.23 -8.88 -8.47
CA PHE A 87 3.52 -8.78 -7.20
C PHE A 87 3.93 -7.54 -6.40
N GLY A 88 5.22 -7.17 -6.38
CA GLY A 88 5.72 -5.96 -5.72
C GLY A 88 5.13 -4.67 -6.30
N TRP A 89 5.13 -4.54 -7.64
CA TRP A 89 4.50 -3.41 -8.34
C TRP A 89 2.99 -3.33 -8.10
N SER A 90 2.32 -4.47 -8.16
CA SER A 90 0.87 -4.55 -7.92
C SER A 90 0.53 -4.24 -6.46
N ALA A 91 1.35 -4.71 -5.51
CA ALA A 91 1.23 -4.38 -4.10
C ALA A 91 1.39 -2.87 -3.87
N LEU A 92 2.36 -2.21 -4.50
CA LEU A 92 2.56 -0.77 -4.39
C LEU A 92 1.37 0.01 -4.95
N LEU A 93 0.82 -0.43 -6.09
CA LEU A 93 -0.38 0.17 -6.68
C LEU A 93 -1.59 0.00 -5.77
N TRP A 94 -1.84 -1.21 -5.24
CA TRP A 94 -2.94 -1.46 -4.30
C TRP A 94 -2.77 -0.69 -2.99
N ALA A 95 -1.53 -0.56 -2.50
CA ALA A 95 -1.20 0.28 -1.35
C ALA A 95 -1.53 1.75 -1.61
N TRP A 96 -1.19 2.26 -2.80
CA TRP A 96 -1.56 3.62 -3.22
C TRP A 96 -3.09 3.80 -3.26
N ILE A 97 -3.81 2.87 -3.89
CA ILE A 97 -5.29 2.90 -3.96
C ILE A 97 -5.88 2.93 -2.56
N THR A 98 -5.46 2.03 -1.66
CA THR A 98 -6.05 1.97 -0.32
C THR A 98 -5.74 3.21 0.53
N VAL A 99 -4.57 3.84 0.37
CA VAL A 99 -4.25 5.12 1.02
C VAL A 99 -5.17 6.23 0.52
N VAL A 100 -5.38 6.32 -0.80
CA VAL A 100 -6.33 7.27 -1.40
C VAL A 100 -7.74 7.06 -0.85
N LEU A 101 -8.23 5.81 -0.81
CA LEU A 101 -9.54 5.46 -0.23
C LEU A 101 -9.63 5.86 1.25
N GLY A 102 -8.58 5.63 2.03
CA GLY A 102 -8.51 5.98 3.46
C GLY A 102 -8.51 7.50 3.71
N LEU A 103 -7.84 8.27 2.85
CA LEU A 103 -7.85 9.74 2.89
C LEU A 103 -9.22 10.29 2.51
N LEU A 104 -9.86 9.75 1.47
CA LEU A 104 -11.23 10.11 1.07
C LEU A 104 -12.27 9.76 2.15
N LEU A 105 -12.07 8.66 2.88
CA LEU A 105 -12.96 8.26 3.97
C LEU A 105 -12.87 9.20 5.17
N SER A 106 -11.68 9.73 5.44
CA SER A 106 -11.37 10.57 6.60
C SER A 106 -11.45 12.07 6.34
N GLY A 107 -11.54 12.50 5.07
CA GLY A 107 -11.44 13.88 4.62
C GLY A 107 -12.72 14.41 3.96
N PRO A 108 -12.66 15.63 3.39
CA PRO A 108 -13.77 16.18 2.62
C PRO A 108 -13.99 15.32 1.36
N ARG A 109 -15.23 14.86 1.19
CA ARG A 109 -15.61 14.08 0.01
C ARG A 109 -15.92 15.03 -1.13
N PRO A 110 -15.28 14.88 -2.31
CA PRO A 110 -15.65 15.66 -3.47
C PRO A 110 -17.11 15.40 -3.82
N SER A 111 -17.87 16.45 -4.16
CA SER A 111 -19.29 16.35 -4.50
C SER A 111 -19.55 15.48 -5.73
N TRP A 112 -18.57 15.36 -6.63
CA TRP A 112 -18.63 14.52 -7.83
C TRP A 112 -18.44 13.02 -7.55
N LEU A 113 -17.96 12.64 -6.36
CA LEU A 113 -17.78 11.24 -5.97
C LEU A 113 -19.10 10.68 -5.42
N HIS A 114 -19.89 10.06 -6.29
CA HIS A 114 -21.18 9.42 -5.93
C HIS A 114 -21.03 8.09 -5.15
N LEU A 115 -19.97 7.93 -4.36
CA LEU A 115 -19.74 6.74 -3.53
C LEU A 115 -20.21 6.98 -2.10
N SER A 116 -21.13 6.14 -1.64
CA SER A 116 -21.56 6.17 -0.24
C SER A 116 -20.39 5.86 0.70
N GLY A 117 -20.37 6.48 1.89
CA GLY A 117 -19.32 6.25 2.88
C GLY A 117 -19.18 4.77 3.26
N ARG A 118 -20.30 4.02 3.30
CA ARG A 118 -20.30 2.57 3.55
C ARG A 118 -19.57 1.79 2.44
N ARG A 119 -19.81 2.14 1.18
CA ARG A 119 -19.14 1.52 0.02
C ARG A 119 -17.65 1.83 0.02
N LEU A 120 -17.28 3.08 0.31
CA LEU A 120 -15.88 3.51 0.40
C LEU A 120 -15.14 2.79 1.54
N GLU A 121 -15.77 2.67 2.72
CA GLU A 121 -15.21 1.89 3.83
C GLU A 121 -15.01 0.42 3.41
N ARG A 122 -16.01 -0.20 2.77
CA ARG A 122 -15.90 -1.59 2.31
C ARG A 122 -14.74 -1.76 1.32
N LEU A 123 -14.63 -0.88 0.32
CA LEU A 123 -13.53 -0.90 -0.64
C LEU A 123 -12.17 -0.75 0.06
N HIS A 124 -12.03 0.22 0.96
CA HIS A 124 -10.79 0.41 1.72
C HIS A 124 -10.40 -0.87 2.49
N ARG A 125 -11.36 -1.57 3.11
CA ARG A 125 -11.07 -2.84 3.81
C ARG A 125 -10.65 -3.95 2.87
N THR A 126 -11.40 -4.19 1.80
CA THR A 126 -11.11 -5.28 0.85
C THR A 126 -9.79 -5.06 0.11
N THR A 127 -9.54 -3.84 -0.36
CA THR A 127 -8.29 -3.46 -1.04
C THR A 127 -7.10 -3.54 -0.08
N SER A 128 -7.27 -3.20 1.21
CA SER A 128 -6.21 -3.38 2.23
C SER A 128 -5.85 -4.85 2.46
N LEU A 129 -6.84 -5.75 2.50
CA LEU A 129 -6.58 -7.19 2.62
C LEU A 129 -5.79 -7.72 1.41
N ASN A 130 -6.18 -7.32 0.20
CA ASN A 130 -5.45 -7.70 -1.01
C ASN A 130 -4.06 -7.06 -1.07
N THR A 131 -3.88 -5.85 -0.56
CA THR A 131 -2.54 -5.25 -0.41
C THR A 131 -1.63 -6.13 0.44
N ILE A 132 -2.11 -6.58 1.61
CA ILE A 132 -1.34 -7.48 2.50
C ILE A 132 -1.03 -8.81 1.79
N ALA A 133 -2.01 -9.39 1.08
CA ALA A 133 -1.83 -10.63 0.35
C ALA A 133 -0.77 -10.49 -0.77
N LEU A 134 -0.79 -9.38 -1.52
CA LEU A 134 0.18 -9.09 -2.57
C LEU A 134 1.60 -8.89 -2.01
N ILE A 135 1.75 -8.15 -0.90
CA ILE A 135 3.06 -7.98 -0.23
C ILE A 135 3.58 -9.34 0.27
N ALA A 136 2.72 -10.16 0.88
CA ALA A 136 3.11 -11.49 1.34
C ALA A 136 3.52 -12.40 0.18
N ALA A 137 2.75 -12.42 -0.91
CA ALA A 137 3.08 -13.19 -2.10
C ALA A 137 4.40 -12.72 -2.75
N HIS A 138 4.64 -11.41 -2.81
CA HIS A 138 5.91 -10.82 -3.27
C HIS A 138 7.10 -11.38 -2.48
N ALA A 139 7.04 -11.31 -1.14
CA ALA A 139 8.09 -11.83 -0.26
C ALA A 139 8.28 -13.35 -0.39
N LEU A 140 7.18 -14.12 -0.42
CA LEU A 140 7.24 -15.57 -0.54
C LEU A 140 7.81 -16.03 -1.89
N LEU A 141 7.46 -15.35 -2.99
CA LEU A 141 8.01 -15.65 -4.32
C LEU A 141 9.50 -15.30 -4.40
N PHE A 142 9.94 -14.24 -3.74
CA PHE A 142 11.36 -13.91 -3.63
C PHE A 142 12.11 -15.01 -2.86
N ALA A 143 11.61 -15.41 -1.68
CA ALA A 143 12.19 -16.52 -0.92
C ALA A 143 12.23 -17.81 -1.75
N ALA A 144 11.15 -18.12 -2.48
CA ALA A 144 11.08 -19.32 -3.30
C ALA A 144 12.06 -19.28 -4.49
N GLN A 145 12.34 -18.09 -5.07
CA GLN A 145 13.43 -17.94 -6.03
C GLN A 145 14.78 -18.23 -5.37
N LEU A 146 15.05 -17.71 -4.16
CA LEU A 146 16.32 -17.96 -3.47
C LEU A 146 16.53 -19.46 -3.23
N VAL A 147 15.50 -20.17 -2.75
CA VAL A 147 15.58 -21.63 -2.58
C VAL A 147 15.88 -22.35 -3.90
N ARG A 148 15.29 -21.90 -5.01
CA ARG A 148 15.50 -22.53 -6.32
C ARG A 148 16.88 -22.24 -6.92
N SER A 149 17.47 -21.10 -6.59
CA SER A 149 18.76 -20.66 -7.14
C SER A 149 19.94 -21.19 -6.32
N ASP A 150 19.67 -21.71 -5.12
CA ASP A 150 20.71 -22.22 -4.22
C ASP A 150 21.09 -23.67 -4.59
N THR A 151 22.39 -23.94 -4.64
CA THR A 151 22.95 -25.27 -4.91
C THR A 151 23.11 -26.13 -3.66
N ALA A 152 22.87 -25.58 -2.46
CA ALA A 152 22.97 -26.27 -1.19
C ALA A 152 21.85 -27.33 -1.01
N ARG A 153 21.95 -28.13 0.06
CA ARG A 153 20.87 -29.03 0.45
C ARG A 153 19.60 -28.22 0.77
N TRP A 154 18.44 -28.77 0.41
CA TRP A 154 17.14 -28.09 0.51
C TRP A 154 16.88 -27.38 1.85
N HIS A 155 17.25 -27.98 2.99
CA HIS A 155 17.03 -27.38 4.31
C HIS A 155 17.91 -26.15 4.55
N SER A 156 19.15 -26.19 4.06
CA SER A 156 20.07 -25.05 4.10
C SER A 156 19.55 -23.94 3.20
N ALA A 157 19.13 -24.27 1.97
CA ALA A 157 18.56 -23.30 1.03
C ALA A 157 17.32 -22.61 1.60
N VAL A 158 16.41 -23.36 2.24
CA VAL A 158 15.23 -22.80 2.91
C VAL A 158 15.62 -21.91 4.09
N ALA A 159 16.60 -22.31 4.90
CA ALA A 159 17.06 -21.49 6.02
C ALA A 159 17.68 -20.17 5.55
N THR A 160 18.56 -20.21 4.54
CA THR A 160 19.17 -19.03 3.92
C THR A 160 18.09 -18.11 3.35
N ALA A 161 17.18 -18.66 2.52
CA ALA A 161 16.09 -17.89 1.93
C ALA A 161 15.19 -17.23 2.99
N PHE A 162 14.93 -17.91 4.10
CA PHE A 162 14.18 -17.35 5.23
C PHE A 162 14.93 -16.18 5.87
N VAL A 163 16.23 -16.33 6.15
CA VAL A 163 17.06 -15.28 6.75
C VAL A 163 17.11 -14.07 5.82
N GLU A 164 17.42 -14.28 4.55
CA GLU A 164 17.53 -13.21 3.56
C GLU A 164 16.20 -12.49 3.29
N THR A 165 15.07 -13.19 3.35
CA THR A 165 13.77 -12.59 3.05
C THR A 165 13.10 -11.97 4.27
N PHE A 166 13.17 -12.62 5.44
CA PHE A 166 12.35 -12.27 6.59
C PHE A 166 13.16 -11.73 7.78
N VAL A 167 14.44 -12.05 7.92
CA VAL A 167 15.20 -11.57 9.09
C VAL A 167 15.78 -10.17 8.80
N PRO A 168 15.47 -9.15 9.63
CA PRO A 168 16.08 -7.83 9.50
C PRO A 168 17.60 -7.91 9.54
N GLY A 169 18.24 -7.41 8.47
CA GLY A 169 19.70 -7.46 8.30
C GLY A 169 20.25 -8.81 7.84
N GLY A 170 19.40 -9.79 7.55
CA GLY A 170 19.82 -11.09 7.02
C GLY A 170 20.30 -11.05 5.56
N TYR A 171 19.87 -10.05 4.79
CA TYR A 171 20.33 -9.83 3.41
C TYR A 171 21.56 -8.94 3.38
N ASP A 172 22.70 -9.47 2.95
CA ASP A 172 24.00 -8.81 3.11
C ASP A 172 24.66 -8.37 1.78
N SER A 173 23.87 -7.88 0.80
CA SER A 173 24.43 -7.40 -0.47
C SER A 173 23.95 -6.01 -0.90
N GLY A 174 24.89 -5.23 -1.46
CA GLY A 174 24.64 -3.95 -2.15
C GLY A 174 23.69 -2.99 -1.44
N THR A 175 22.78 -2.39 -2.23
CA THR A 175 21.69 -1.54 -1.71
C THR A 175 20.62 -2.34 -0.96
N GLY A 176 20.61 -3.68 -1.12
CA GLY A 176 19.68 -4.58 -0.43
C GLY A 176 19.83 -4.53 1.09
N LYS A 177 21.03 -4.25 1.61
CA LYS A 177 21.30 -4.10 3.05
C LYS A 177 20.40 -3.07 3.73
N LEU A 178 19.98 -2.03 3.02
CA LEU A 178 19.04 -1.02 3.52
C LEU A 178 17.63 -1.27 2.99
N ALA A 179 17.50 -1.61 1.71
CA ALA A 179 16.19 -1.67 1.08
C ALA A 179 15.37 -2.87 1.53
N ILE A 180 15.98 -4.05 1.73
CA ILE A 180 15.27 -5.26 2.21
C ILE A 180 14.68 -5.04 3.62
N PRO A 181 15.43 -4.49 4.60
CA PRO A 181 14.85 -4.12 5.90
C PRO A 181 13.66 -3.16 5.84
N LEU A 182 13.64 -2.22 4.88
CA LEU A 182 12.47 -1.34 4.69
C LEU A 182 11.24 -2.13 4.21
N GLY A 183 11.43 -3.07 3.28
CA GLY A 183 10.37 -3.96 2.79
C GLY A 183 9.86 -4.90 3.89
N GLN A 184 10.77 -5.47 4.69
CA GLN A 184 10.45 -6.29 5.86
C GLN A 184 9.66 -5.48 6.91
N ALA A 185 10.10 -4.26 7.22
CA ALA A 185 9.38 -3.37 8.12
C ALA A 185 7.98 -3.03 7.58
N ALA A 186 7.84 -2.78 6.28
CA ALA A 186 6.53 -2.55 5.66
C ALA A 186 5.62 -3.78 5.81
N LEU A 187 6.10 -4.99 5.52
CA LEU A 187 5.36 -6.24 5.70
C LEU A 187 4.94 -6.44 7.17
N TYR A 188 5.88 -6.28 8.10
CA TYR A 188 5.66 -6.46 9.54
C TYR A 188 4.75 -5.42 10.17
N LEU A 189 4.64 -4.23 9.59
CA LEU A 189 3.66 -3.23 10.00
C LEU A 189 2.30 -3.47 9.33
N ALA A 190 2.28 -3.84 8.05
CA ALA A 190 1.06 -4.02 7.26
C ALA A 190 0.13 -5.08 7.86
N ILE A 191 0.66 -6.25 8.23
CA ILE A 191 -0.12 -7.36 8.78
C ILE A 191 -0.84 -6.97 10.07
N PRO A 192 -0.15 -6.58 11.17
CA PRO A 192 -0.83 -6.27 12.41
C PRO A 192 -1.71 -5.03 12.28
N LEU A 193 -1.26 -3.94 11.63
CA LEU A 193 -2.06 -2.72 11.54
C LEU A 193 -3.32 -2.91 10.69
N GLY A 194 -3.26 -3.72 9.63
CA GLY A 194 -4.42 -4.06 8.81
C GLY A 194 -5.42 -4.94 9.55
N LEU A 195 -4.94 -6.01 10.20
CA LEU A 195 -5.80 -6.94 10.92
C LEU A 195 -6.37 -6.34 12.23
N LEU A 196 -5.69 -5.33 12.79
CA LEU A 196 -6.14 -4.62 13.99
C LEU A 196 -7.55 -4.03 13.84
N PHE A 197 -7.99 -3.75 12.61
CA PHE A 197 -9.36 -3.31 12.32
C PHE A 197 -10.41 -4.25 12.91
N TYR A 198 -10.20 -5.57 12.83
CA TYR A 198 -11.20 -6.57 13.26
C TYR A 198 -11.29 -6.68 14.78
N ILE A 199 -10.22 -6.30 15.50
CA ILE A 199 -10.19 -6.26 16.96
C ILE A 199 -10.32 -4.84 17.53
N ARG A 200 -10.60 -3.84 16.68
CA ARG A 200 -10.70 -2.41 17.07
C ARG A 200 -11.68 -2.14 18.22
N HIS A 201 -12.68 -3.01 18.37
CA HIS A 201 -13.68 -2.95 19.42
C HIS A 201 -13.07 -3.17 20.83
N ARG A 202 -11.92 -3.84 20.95
CA ARG A 202 -11.24 -4.09 22.23
C ARG A 202 -10.28 -2.97 22.65
N ILE A 203 -9.63 -2.30 21.69
CA ILE A 203 -8.60 -1.28 21.95
C ILE A 203 -9.15 0.14 22.10
N GLY A 204 -10.41 0.35 21.70
CA GLY A 204 -11.09 1.64 21.75
C GLY A 204 -10.77 2.58 20.57
N PRO A 205 -11.66 3.55 20.29
CA PRO A 205 -11.60 4.39 19.09
C PRO A 205 -10.46 5.42 19.10
N ARG A 206 -9.89 5.76 20.26
CA ARG A 206 -8.74 6.68 20.34
C ARG A 206 -7.45 5.96 19.94
N THR A 207 -7.17 4.81 20.57
CA THR A 207 -6.00 3.97 20.31
C THR A 207 -5.98 3.49 18.86
N TRP A 208 -7.12 2.99 18.36
CA TRP A 208 -7.27 2.60 16.95
C TRP A 208 -6.85 3.71 15.99
N ARG A 209 -7.32 4.95 16.19
CA ARG A 209 -6.98 6.07 15.30
C ARG A 209 -5.50 6.45 15.35
N VAL A 210 -4.84 6.30 16.49
CA VAL A 210 -3.40 6.56 16.60
C VAL A 210 -2.63 5.47 15.86
N LEU A 211 -2.92 4.19 16.15
CA LEU A 211 -2.25 3.06 15.50
C LEU A 211 -2.47 3.05 13.98
N HIS A 212 -3.71 3.28 13.55
CA HIS A 212 -4.03 3.31 12.12
C HIS A 212 -3.35 4.46 11.37
N ARG A 213 -2.98 5.57 12.04
CA ARG A 213 -2.19 6.63 11.37
C ARG A 213 -0.81 6.15 10.96
N PHE A 214 -0.23 5.17 11.64
CA PHE A 214 1.06 4.57 11.26
C PHE A 214 0.99 3.75 9.97
N VAL A 215 -0.21 3.45 9.45
CA VAL A 215 -0.35 2.79 8.14
C VAL A 215 0.27 3.63 7.02
N ILE A 216 0.33 4.96 7.16
CA ILE A 216 1.03 5.80 6.16
C ILE A 216 2.53 5.48 6.10
N ALA A 217 3.13 5.05 7.22
CA ALA A 217 4.53 4.64 7.26
C ALA A 217 4.75 3.37 6.42
N VAL A 218 3.80 2.43 6.42
CA VAL A 218 3.85 1.25 5.53
C VAL A 218 4.00 1.68 4.08
N TYR A 219 3.16 2.62 3.63
CA TYR A 219 3.21 3.12 2.25
C TYR A 219 4.53 3.81 1.93
N VAL A 220 5.01 4.69 2.83
CA VAL A 220 6.28 5.40 2.66
C VAL A 220 7.45 4.41 2.59
N LEU A 221 7.48 3.41 3.47
CA LEU A 221 8.49 2.35 3.46
C LEU A 221 8.43 1.54 2.16
N SER A 222 7.24 1.20 1.66
CA SER A 222 7.06 0.51 0.37
C SER A 222 7.58 1.32 -0.82
N VAL A 223 7.31 2.63 -0.85
CA VAL A 223 7.82 3.53 -1.90
C VAL A 223 9.35 3.55 -1.87
N TRP A 224 9.95 3.75 -0.69
CA TRP A 224 11.40 3.77 -0.56
C TRP A 224 12.07 2.43 -0.85
N HIS A 225 11.48 1.33 -0.38
CA HIS A 225 11.92 -0.02 -0.74
C HIS A 225 11.96 -0.20 -2.26
N THR A 226 10.91 0.24 -2.96
CA THR A 226 10.83 0.18 -4.43
C THR A 226 11.89 1.07 -5.08
N LEU A 227 12.06 2.32 -4.64
CA LEU A 227 13.03 3.25 -5.23
C LEU A 227 14.49 2.86 -4.98
N LEU A 228 14.78 2.10 -3.92
CA LEU A 228 16.13 1.68 -3.54
C LEU A 228 16.54 0.31 -4.11
N TYR A 229 15.57 -0.58 -4.33
CA TYR A 229 15.84 -1.97 -4.76
C TYR A 229 15.13 -2.40 -6.04
N GLY A 230 14.17 -1.62 -6.53
CA GLY A 230 13.50 -1.90 -7.79
C GLY A 230 14.45 -1.70 -8.96
N THR A 231 14.87 -2.80 -9.59
CA THR A 231 15.77 -2.74 -10.76
C THR A 231 15.18 -1.96 -11.93
N ASN A 232 13.85 -1.96 -12.07
CA ASN A 232 13.11 -1.19 -13.07
C ASN A 232 13.10 0.34 -12.82
N VAL A 233 13.54 0.80 -11.65
CA VAL A 233 13.62 2.22 -11.26
C VAL A 233 15.02 2.60 -10.77
N TRP A 234 16.02 1.83 -11.19
CA TRP A 234 17.40 2.00 -10.77
C TRP A 234 18.05 3.25 -11.36
N TYR A 235 17.73 3.52 -12.63
CA TYR A 235 18.17 4.69 -13.38
C TYR A 235 17.05 5.73 -13.47
N ASP A 236 17.42 6.95 -13.85
CA ASP A 236 16.44 7.98 -14.22
C ASP A 236 15.56 7.47 -15.37
N GLY A 237 14.26 7.72 -15.32
CA GLY A 237 13.37 7.28 -16.38
C GLY A 237 11.90 7.24 -15.99
N TRP A 238 11.06 6.92 -16.97
CA TRP A 238 9.62 7.10 -16.83
C TRP A 238 9.01 6.27 -15.70
N PHE A 239 9.49 5.05 -15.43
CA PHE A 239 8.98 4.21 -14.33
C PHE A 239 9.20 4.89 -12.97
N ARG A 240 10.37 5.51 -12.79
CA ARG A 240 10.74 6.18 -11.55
C ARG A 240 10.01 7.51 -11.41
N THR A 241 9.96 8.31 -12.47
CA THR A 241 9.16 9.53 -12.55
C THR A 241 7.67 9.25 -12.28
N ALA A 242 7.12 8.13 -12.77
CA ALA A 242 5.74 7.73 -12.51
C ALA A 242 5.49 7.44 -11.03
N ILE A 243 6.44 6.83 -10.31
CA ILE A 243 6.33 6.66 -8.85
C ILE A 243 6.21 8.01 -8.16
N TRP A 244 7.03 9.00 -8.53
CA TRP A 244 6.96 10.35 -7.97
C TRP A 244 5.65 11.05 -8.30
N LEU A 245 5.19 10.94 -9.55
CA LEU A 245 3.93 11.54 -10.00
C LEU A 245 2.73 10.98 -9.24
N LEU A 246 2.71 9.68 -8.95
CA LEU A 246 1.68 9.04 -8.13
C LEU A 246 1.64 9.56 -6.69
N GLN A 247 2.68 10.23 -6.19
CA GLN A 247 2.66 10.82 -4.84
C GLN A 247 1.81 12.10 -4.78
N LEU A 248 1.61 12.79 -5.91
CA LEU A 248 0.88 14.07 -5.93
C LEU A 248 -0.58 13.95 -5.46
N PRO A 249 -1.39 12.97 -5.91
CA PRO A 249 -2.75 12.79 -5.39
C PRO A 249 -2.79 12.54 -3.88
N ILE A 250 -1.85 11.73 -3.34
CA ILE A 250 -1.78 11.45 -1.90
C ILE A 250 -1.44 12.73 -1.12
N ALA A 251 -0.42 13.46 -1.57
CA ALA A 251 0.01 14.70 -0.94
C ALA A 251 -1.09 15.77 -0.98
N ALA A 252 -1.79 15.91 -2.11
CA ALA A 252 -2.91 16.82 -2.27
C ALA A 252 -4.09 16.47 -1.35
N LEU A 253 -4.50 15.19 -1.30
CA LEU A 253 -5.56 14.73 -0.41
C LEU A 253 -5.18 14.88 1.07
N LEU A 254 -3.92 14.63 1.42
CA LEU A 254 -3.40 14.87 2.76
C LEU A 254 -3.45 16.35 3.12
N LEU A 255 -3.05 17.24 2.20
CA LEU A 255 -3.14 18.69 2.40
C LEU A 255 -4.60 19.12 2.60
N LEU A 256 -5.51 18.68 1.74
CA LEU A 256 -6.95 18.97 1.86
C LEU A 256 -7.50 18.52 3.22
N ARG A 257 -7.10 17.34 3.69
CA ARG A 257 -7.48 16.84 5.02
C ARG A 257 -6.93 17.72 6.15
N LEU A 258 -5.71 18.22 6.04
CA LEU A 258 -5.11 19.12 7.02
C LEU A 258 -5.73 20.52 6.98
N LEU A 259 -6.20 20.98 5.81
CA LEU A 259 -6.85 22.27 5.60
C LEU A 259 -8.32 22.27 6.01
N GLN A 260 -9.03 21.14 5.85
CA GLN A 260 -10.43 20.96 6.22
C GLN A 260 -10.61 19.88 7.30
N PRO A 261 -10.17 20.12 8.55
CA PRO A 261 -10.31 19.13 9.61
C PRO A 261 -11.77 18.85 9.94
N ALA A 262 -12.10 17.57 10.15
CA ALA A 262 -13.44 17.12 10.49
C ALA A 262 -13.91 17.62 11.88
N ARG A 263 -12.99 17.98 12.78
CA ARG A 263 -13.32 18.48 14.13
C ARG A 263 -13.08 19.99 14.20
N ARG A 264 -14.04 20.73 14.78
CA ARG A 264 -13.91 22.19 15.02
C ARG A 264 -12.66 22.53 15.85
N SER A 265 -12.24 21.66 16.76
CA SER A 265 -11.03 21.83 17.58
C SER A 265 -9.71 21.65 16.81
N GLU A 266 -9.75 21.06 15.62
CA GLU A 266 -8.58 20.85 14.75
C GLU A 266 -8.38 22.00 13.76
N LYS A 267 -9.39 22.89 13.60
CA LYS A 267 -9.29 24.07 12.75
C LYS A 267 -8.22 25.04 13.29
N LEU A 268 -7.31 25.46 12.41
CA LEU A 268 -6.38 26.55 12.68
C LEU A 268 -7.17 27.87 12.67
N ARG A 269 -7.48 28.39 13.86
CA ARG A 269 -7.97 29.77 14.03
C ARG A 269 -6.77 30.73 14.03
N GLY A 270 -7.00 32.01 13.72
CA GLY A 270 -5.96 33.04 13.78
C GLY A 270 -5.24 33.04 15.12
N ARG A 271 -3.93 33.33 15.14
CA ARG A 271 -3.05 33.21 16.33
C ARG A 271 -3.58 33.95 17.56
N ARG A 272 -4.32 35.07 17.38
CA ARG A 272 -4.98 35.84 18.46
C ARG A 272 -6.33 35.26 18.93
N ALA A 273 -6.96 34.38 18.16
CA ALA A 273 -8.26 33.78 18.44
C ALA A 273 -8.16 32.28 18.82
N HIS A 274 -6.94 31.76 18.99
CA HIS A 274 -6.71 30.37 19.36
C HIS A 274 -6.66 30.26 20.89
N THR A 275 -7.70 29.65 21.47
CA THR A 275 -7.81 29.39 22.91
C THR A 275 -7.08 28.11 23.36
N GLY A 276 -6.30 27.48 22.46
CA GLY A 276 -5.55 26.25 22.70
C GLY A 276 -4.05 26.48 22.89
N SER A 277 -3.28 25.41 23.14
CA SER A 277 -1.83 25.55 23.39
C SER A 277 -1.09 26.10 22.15
N PRO A 278 -0.13 27.02 22.32
CA PRO A 278 0.68 27.56 21.22
C PRO A 278 1.49 26.47 20.51
N THR A 279 1.92 25.44 21.24
CA THR A 279 2.60 24.26 20.69
C THR A 279 1.71 23.46 19.74
N GLY A 280 0.44 23.24 20.09
CA GLY A 280 -0.51 22.55 19.24
C GLY A 280 -0.84 23.32 17.95
N TRP A 281 -0.84 24.65 18.01
CA TRP A 281 -0.98 25.51 16.84
C TRP A 281 0.25 25.41 15.93
N ALA A 282 1.47 25.51 16.49
CA ALA A 282 2.71 25.44 15.74
C ALA A 282 2.87 24.09 15.01
N LEU A 283 2.56 22.98 15.69
CA LEU A 283 2.60 21.64 15.10
C LEU A 283 1.64 21.46 13.91
N ARG A 284 0.47 22.11 13.93
CA ARG A 284 -0.49 22.04 12.82
C ARG A 284 -0.04 22.88 11.64
N LEU A 285 0.54 24.05 11.89
CA LEU A 285 1.08 24.89 10.84
C LEU A 285 2.30 24.23 10.19
N SER A 286 3.24 23.72 10.98
CA SER A 286 4.40 23.02 10.47
C SER A 286 4.02 21.79 9.64
N GLY A 287 3.01 21.02 10.09
CA GLY A 287 2.49 19.89 9.31
C GLY A 287 1.93 20.31 7.94
N ARG A 288 1.22 21.44 7.85
CA ARG A 288 0.72 21.96 6.56
C ARG A 288 1.85 22.44 5.66
N LEU A 289 2.78 23.21 6.21
CA LEU A 289 3.95 23.71 5.46
C LEU A 289 4.83 22.58 4.96
N ALA A 290 5.00 21.52 5.76
CA ALA A 290 5.73 20.33 5.36
C ALA A 290 5.07 19.64 4.15
N VAL A 291 3.74 19.47 4.15
CA VAL A 291 3.04 18.87 2.99
C VAL A 291 3.14 19.76 1.74
N VAL A 292 3.02 21.09 1.89
CA VAL A 292 3.22 22.02 0.76
C VAL A 292 4.65 21.93 0.21
N GLY A 293 5.65 21.85 1.10
CA GLY A 293 7.05 21.65 0.71
C GLY A 293 7.26 20.33 -0.02
N VAL A 294 6.64 19.24 0.43
CA VAL A 294 6.66 17.94 -0.27
C VAL A 294 6.04 18.05 -1.66
N ILE A 295 4.90 18.72 -1.82
CA ILE A 295 4.27 18.93 -3.14
C ILE A 295 5.21 19.72 -4.06
N ALA A 296 5.80 20.81 -3.57
CA ALA A 296 6.73 21.62 -4.35
C ALA A 296 7.97 20.82 -4.77
N ALA A 297 8.52 20.01 -3.86
CA ALA A 297 9.65 19.12 -4.16
C ALA A 297 9.29 18.06 -5.22
N LEU A 298 8.11 17.43 -5.10
CA LEU A 298 7.62 16.46 -6.08
C LEU A 298 7.45 17.09 -7.47
N ILE A 299 6.87 18.29 -7.55
CA ILE A 299 6.74 19.04 -8.82
C ILE A 299 8.12 19.36 -9.39
N GLY A 300 9.06 19.83 -8.55
CA GLY A 300 10.43 20.11 -8.96
C GLY A 300 11.14 18.88 -9.54
N VAL A 301 11.00 17.72 -8.88
CA VAL A 301 11.54 16.43 -9.36
C VAL A 301 10.94 16.06 -10.71
N ILE A 302 9.61 16.15 -10.87
CA ILE A 302 8.92 15.77 -12.11
C ILE A 302 9.30 16.70 -13.28
N ILE A 303 9.40 18.01 -13.03
CA ILE A 303 9.74 19.00 -14.06
C ILE A 303 11.22 18.91 -14.45
N SER A 304 12.11 18.72 -13.48
CA SER A 304 13.56 18.69 -13.75
C SER A 304 14.03 17.39 -14.41
N GLY A 305 13.27 16.31 -14.28
CA GLY A 305 13.69 14.96 -14.69
C GLY A 305 14.79 14.36 -13.82
N SER A 306 15.31 15.10 -12.83
CA SER A 306 16.28 14.64 -11.84
C SER A 306 15.54 13.89 -10.73
N ASP A 307 15.10 12.67 -11.02
CA ASP A 307 14.26 11.86 -10.13
C ASP A 307 15.05 11.03 -9.10
N GLY A 308 16.36 11.28 -9.02
CA GLY A 308 17.29 10.68 -8.07
C GLY A 308 17.67 9.25 -8.43
N GLY A 309 17.44 8.85 -9.68
CA GLY A 309 18.00 7.63 -10.24
C GLY A 309 19.50 7.80 -10.47
N ARG A 310 20.15 6.68 -10.80
CA ARG A 310 21.54 6.71 -11.26
C ARG A 310 21.58 7.08 -12.74
N THR A 311 22.70 7.62 -13.20
CA THR A 311 22.95 7.75 -14.64
C THR A 311 23.29 6.38 -15.22
N VAL A 312 22.78 6.08 -16.41
CA VAL A 312 23.15 4.86 -17.15
C VAL A 312 24.62 4.98 -17.57
N PRO A 313 25.49 3.99 -17.31
CA PRO A 313 26.86 4.01 -17.81
C PRO A 313 26.88 4.08 -19.35
N PRO A 314 27.83 4.79 -19.97
CA PRO A 314 28.01 4.77 -21.42
C PRO A 314 28.28 3.34 -21.93
N GLU A 315 27.81 3.01 -23.13
CA GLU A 315 27.98 1.67 -23.74
C GLU A 315 29.46 1.29 -23.99
N ASP A 316 30.38 2.25 -23.94
CA ASP A 316 31.78 2.14 -24.40
C ASP A 316 32.84 1.81 -23.33
N THR A 317 32.46 1.25 -22.17
CA THR A 317 33.47 0.73 -21.20
C THR A 317 33.77 -0.74 -21.40
N SER A 318 33.91 -1.21 -22.65
CA SER A 318 34.79 -2.35 -22.91
C SER A 318 36.21 -1.86 -22.67
N SER A 319 36.67 -1.96 -21.42
CA SER A 319 38.06 -1.67 -21.07
C SER A 319 38.95 -2.52 -21.95
N THR A 320 39.65 -1.86 -22.88
CA THR A 320 40.87 -2.34 -23.50
C THR A 320 41.77 -2.86 -22.39
N HIS A 321 41.85 -4.18 -22.25
CA HIS A 321 42.97 -4.81 -21.59
C HIS A 321 44.19 -4.50 -22.46
N ASN A 322 44.90 -3.42 -22.12
CA ASN A 322 46.27 -3.24 -22.57
C ASN A 322 47.08 -4.34 -21.89
N GLU A 323 47.38 -5.38 -22.66
CA GLU A 323 48.53 -6.24 -22.40
C GLU A 323 49.78 -5.36 -22.43
N HIS A 324 50.32 -5.06 -21.25
CA HIS A 324 51.64 -4.47 -21.12
C HIS A 324 52.43 -5.20 -20.04
N GLY A 325 53.44 -5.94 -20.51
CA GLY A 325 54.73 -6.15 -19.86
C GLY A 325 54.86 -7.41 -19.04
#